data_AF-A0A126RW37-F1
#
_entry.id   AF-A0A126RW37-F1
#
_cell.length_a   1.000
_cell.length_b   1.000
_cell.length_c   1.000
_cell.angle_alpha   90.00
_cell.angle_beta   90.00
_cell.angle_gamma   90.00
#
_symmetry.space_group_name_H-M   'P 1'
#
loop_
_entity.id
_entity.type
_entity.pdbx_description
1 polymer ?
#
loop_
_entity_poly.entity_id
_entity_poly.type
_entity_poly.pdbx_seq_one_letter_code
_entity_poly.pdbx_strand_id
1 'polypeptide(L)'
;MRRYLVQHRPAFGARLMVLPGFVASNFTKLFITELAADSESTLYLEIEQSGGADHFNGRRFGEDSPLLAVLLNDASVVDTIEAYTPIAEHFLARLNPDNDIAYVRSLSLRPDRQWTDIGCHRDPGIATITFFDLMVTNAARQDVQSHVWLMYADHFVKALLKVHDESGSDVDRTAEWPTRSSELLYRMVAALTDWIELVCRLPQGNYHRDTEGHTLDRSENRIPRAAIITLGDVIEQILRAANVGDEFKVYIFDVAVRCVRRLPKVGEDKVFRDLLVRVLTGEALLSRRAEYVTAAWEFYCDIDHVVRLDTPDLDAALQAALPFSPPPPP
;
A
#
# COMPACT_ATOMS: atom_id res chain seq x y z
N MET A 1 -30.23 15.31 7.85
CA MET A 1 -29.88 15.64 6.45
C MET A 1 -28.67 14.85 5.95
N ARG A 2 -27.49 14.93 6.58
CA ARG A 2 -26.28 14.17 6.16
C ARG A 2 -26.49 12.65 6.01
N ARG A 3 -26.99 11.96 7.05
CA ARG A 3 -27.33 10.52 6.97
C ARG A 3 -28.27 10.16 5.82
N TYR A 4 -29.27 11.02 5.56
CA TYR A 4 -30.17 10.85 4.43
C TYR A 4 -29.44 10.98 3.09
N LEU A 5 -28.45 11.89 2.98
CA LEU A 5 -27.63 12.02 1.78
C LEU A 5 -26.76 10.79 1.56
N VAL A 6 -26.11 10.27 2.61
CA VAL A 6 -25.29 9.04 2.54
C VAL A 6 -26.13 7.87 2.04
N GLN A 7 -27.34 7.70 2.61
CA GLN A 7 -28.20 6.54 2.32
C GLN A 7 -29.00 6.65 1.02
N HIS A 8 -29.41 7.86 0.62
CA HIS A 8 -30.39 8.03 -0.47
C HIS A 8 -29.94 8.96 -1.59
N ARG A 9 -28.93 9.82 -1.37
CA ARG A 9 -28.46 10.79 -2.38
C ARG A 9 -26.92 10.99 -2.34
N PRO A 10 -26.12 9.90 -2.39
CA PRO A 10 -24.68 9.95 -2.18
C PRO A 10 -23.96 10.81 -3.23
N ALA A 11 -24.34 10.69 -4.50
CA ALA A 11 -23.81 11.53 -5.59
C ALA A 11 -24.06 13.03 -5.39
N PHE A 12 -25.22 13.40 -4.82
CA PHE A 12 -25.52 14.80 -4.51
C PHE A 12 -24.69 15.27 -3.31
N GLY A 13 -24.58 14.44 -2.26
CA GLY A 13 -23.70 14.70 -1.13
C GLY A 13 -22.25 14.91 -1.58
N ALA A 14 -21.75 14.10 -2.51
CA ALA A 14 -20.41 14.23 -3.05
C ALA A 14 -20.16 15.59 -3.71
N ARG A 15 -21.12 16.06 -4.52
CA ARG A 15 -21.03 17.40 -5.13
C ARG A 15 -21.05 18.55 -4.13
N LEU A 16 -21.61 18.36 -2.92
CA LEU A 16 -21.56 19.37 -1.87
C LEU A 16 -20.18 19.45 -1.21
N MET A 17 -19.38 18.37 -1.25
CA MET A 17 -18.04 18.32 -0.65
C MET A 17 -17.07 19.30 -1.32
N VAL A 18 -17.24 19.51 -2.63
CA VAL A 18 -16.36 20.34 -3.45
C VAL A 18 -16.79 21.81 -3.52
N LEU A 19 -17.85 22.20 -2.80
CA LEU A 19 -18.26 23.60 -2.71
C LEU A 19 -17.32 24.38 -1.79
N PRO A 20 -17.02 25.66 -2.10
CA PRO A 20 -16.13 26.47 -1.27
C PRO A 20 -16.79 26.83 0.08
N GLY A 21 -16.01 26.73 1.17
CA GLY A 21 -16.36 27.28 2.49
C GLY A 21 -16.15 26.33 3.69
N PHE A 22 -16.05 26.89 4.90
CA PHE A 22 -15.79 26.14 6.14
C PHE A 22 -16.84 25.06 6.45
N VAL A 23 -18.11 25.34 6.15
CA VAL A 23 -19.20 24.37 6.32
C VAL A 23 -19.02 23.15 5.43
N ALA A 24 -18.46 23.32 4.22
CA ALA A 24 -18.18 22.23 3.30
C ALA A 24 -17.05 21.32 3.80
N SER A 25 -16.02 21.87 4.46
CA SER A 25 -14.94 21.06 5.05
C SER A 25 -15.45 20.15 6.18
N ASN A 26 -16.21 20.70 7.15
CA ASN A 26 -16.79 19.88 8.22
C ASN A 26 -17.83 18.88 7.69
N PHE A 27 -18.62 19.28 6.69
CA PHE A 27 -19.53 18.37 5.99
C PHE A 27 -18.77 17.21 5.34
N THR A 28 -17.70 17.50 4.60
CA THR A 28 -16.89 16.51 3.88
C THR A 28 -16.33 15.45 4.82
N LYS A 29 -15.65 15.88 5.89
CA LYS A 29 -15.09 14.94 6.88
C LYS A 29 -16.18 14.01 7.42
N LEU A 30 -17.30 14.57 7.89
CA LEU A 30 -18.38 13.78 8.48
C LEU A 30 -19.11 12.90 7.46
N PHE A 31 -19.25 13.36 6.22
CA PHE A 31 -19.93 12.61 5.15
C PHE A 31 -19.10 11.40 4.72
N ILE A 32 -17.79 11.58 4.51
CA ILE A 32 -16.90 10.47 4.16
C ILE A 32 -16.73 9.51 5.33
N THR A 33 -16.65 9.99 6.57
CA THR A 33 -16.63 9.09 7.75
C THR A 33 -17.88 8.22 7.82
N GLU A 34 -19.08 8.76 7.50
CA GLU A 34 -20.31 7.96 7.47
C GLU A 34 -20.31 6.95 6.32
N LEU A 35 -19.76 7.29 5.15
CA LEU A 35 -19.58 6.35 4.04
C LEU A 35 -18.59 5.23 4.40
N ALA A 36 -17.44 5.57 4.99
CA ALA A 36 -16.42 4.60 5.37
C ALA A 36 -16.91 3.62 6.45
N ALA A 37 -17.78 4.08 7.35
CA ALA A 37 -18.33 3.29 8.45
C ALA A 37 -19.44 2.31 8.05
N ASP A 38 -20.02 2.47 6.86
CA ASP A 38 -21.10 1.60 6.35
C ASP A 38 -20.59 0.78 5.17
N SER A 39 -20.38 -0.52 5.40
CA SER A 39 -19.89 -1.46 4.37
C SER A 39 -20.87 -1.70 3.22
N GLU A 40 -22.12 -1.27 3.36
CA GLU A 40 -23.12 -1.29 2.27
C GLU A 40 -23.21 0.07 1.55
N SER A 41 -22.37 1.04 1.93
CA SER A 41 -22.44 2.37 1.34
C SER A 41 -21.99 2.37 -0.12
N THR A 42 -22.38 3.43 -0.81
CA THR A 42 -21.94 3.69 -2.18
C THR A 42 -20.42 3.74 -2.34
N LEU A 43 -19.66 4.07 -1.30
CA LEU A 43 -18.20 4.02 -1.35
C LEU A 43 -17.71 2.59 -1.59
N TYR A 44 -18.19 1.61 -0.83
CA TYR A 44 -17.79 0.22 -0.97
C TYR A 44 -18.26 -0.36 -2.30
N LEU A 45 -19.52 -0.08 -2.68
CA LEU A 45 -20.08 -0.56 -3.94
C LEU A 45 -19.32 -0.04 -5.16
N GLU A 46 -18.99 1.27 -5.19
CA GLU A 46 -18.25 1.84 -6.32
C GLU A 46 -16.79 1.36 -6.34
N ILE A 47 -16.15 1.13 -5.18
CA ILE A 47 -14.82 0.53 -5.09
C ILE A 47 -14.83 -0.90 -5.61
N GLU A 48 -15.79 -1.73 -5.20
CA GLU A 48 -15.96 -3.10 -5.68
C GLU A 48 -16.16 -3.14 -7.19
N GLN A 49 -17.06 -2.31 -7.71
CA GLN A 49 -17.36 -2.22 -9.15
C GLN A 49 -16.22 -1.65 -9.99
N SER A 50 -15.26 -0.95 -9.36
CA SER A 50 -14.04 -0.55 -10.06
C SER A 50 -13.22 -1.76 -10.54
N GLY A 51 -13.50 -2.97 -10.04
CA GLY A 51 -13.22 -4.22 -10.75
C GLY A 51 -11.79 -4.72 -10.70
N GLY A 52 -11.01 -4.35 -9.67
CA GLY A 52 -9.59 -4.69 -9.58
C GLY A 52 -8.78 -3.89 -10.60
N ALA A 53 -7.76 -3.18 -10.14
CA ALA A 53 -7.17 -2.14 -10.95
C ALA A 53 -6.46 -2.72 -12.18
N ASP A 54 -6.66 -2.07 -13.33
CA ASP A 54 -5.55 -1.90 -14.24
C ASP A 54 -4.64 -0.87 -13.55
N HIS A 55 -3.82 -1.35 -12.59
CA HIS A 55 -3.01 -0.54 -11.67
C HIS A 55 -2.06 0.41 -12.41
N PHE A 56 -1.84 0.17 -13.70
CA PHE A 56 -1.02 1.00 -14.55
C PHE A 56 -1.79 2.17 -15.14
N ASN A 57 -3.08 2.01 -15.47
CA ASN A 57 -3.83 3.03 -16.18
C ASN A 57 -4.73 3.82 -15.25
N GLY A 58 -4.64 5.15 -15.34
CA GLY A 58 -5.57 6.05 -14.67
C GLY A 58 -7.00 5.73 -15.13
N ARG A 59 -7.94 5.78 -14.19
CA ARG A 59 -9.34 5.44 -14.44
C ARG A 59 -10.18 6.70 -14.43
N ARG A 60 -11.02 6.82 -15.45
CA ARG A 60 -12.15 7.75 -15.45
C ARG A 60 -13.42 7.03 -15.04
N PHE A 61 -14.13 7.60 -14.08
CA PHE A 61 -15.38 7.10 -13.55
C PHE A 61 -16.55 7.82 -14.22
N GLY A 62 -17.53 7.03 -14.66
CA GLY A 62 -18.74 7.49 -15.33
C GLY A 62 -19.94 7.61 -14.39
N GLU A 63 -21.14 7.53 -14.97
CA GLU A 63 -22.40 7.66 -14.23
C GLU A 63 -22.66 6.51 -13.24
N ASP A 64 -22.03 5.35 -13.45
CA ASP A 64 -22.15 4.19 -12.57
C ASP A 64 -21.34 4.34 -11.28
N SER A 65 -20.37 5.27 -11.23
CA SER A 65 -19.55 5.52 -10.05
C SER A 65 -19.45 7.02 -9.74
N PRO A 66 -20.59 7.67 -9.42
CA PRO A 66 -20.66 9.12 -9.28
C PRO A 66 -19.90 9.67 -8.07
N LEU A 67 -19.72 8.90 -7.00
CA LEU A 67 -18.91 9.31 -5.85
C LEU A 67 -17.42 9.32 -6.22
N LEU A 68 -16.91 8.22 -6.78
CA LEU A 68 -15.53 8.12 -7.27
C LEU A 68 -15.26 9.09 -8.42
N ALA A 69 -16.26 9.40 -9.26
CA ALA A 69 -16.13 10.42 -10.29
C ALA A 69 -15.87 11.81 -9.70
N VAL A 70 -16.56 12.19 -8.62
CA VAL A 70 -16.30 13.47 -7.93
C VAL A 70 -14.93 13.49 -7.27
N LEU A 71 -14.52 12.37 -6.68
CA LEU A 71 -13.26 12.29 -5.94
C LEU A 71 -12.03 12.17 -6.86
N LEU A 72 -12.09 11.34 -7.91
CA LEU A 72 -10.88 10.83 -8.59
C LEU A 72 -10.74 11.28 -10.05
N ASN A 73 -11.81 11.74 -10.71
CA ASN A 73 -11.68 12.24 -12.10
C ASN A 73 -10.85 13.53 -12.19
N ASP A 74 -10.82 14.31 -11.11
CA ASP A 74 -9.85 15.36 -10.85
C ASP A 74 -9.16 15.03 -9.53
N ALA A 75 -7.98 14.43 -9.61
CA ALA A 75 -7.26 13.95 -8.43
C ALA A 75 -6.83 15.09 -7.48
N SER A 76 -6.80 16.35 -7.93
CA SER A 76 -6.53 17.50 -7.07
C SER A 76 -7.66 17.75 -6.05
N VAL A 77 -8.88 17.27 -6.34
CA VAL A 77 -10.03 17.39 -5.43
C VAL A 77 -9.76 16.66 -4.13
N VAL A 78 -9.28 15.43 -4.20
CA VAL A 78 -9.04 14.60 -3.01
C VAL A 78 -7.94 15.17 -2.14
N ASP A 79 -6.91 15.77 -2.74
CA ASP A 79 -5.87 16.50 -2.01
C ASP A 79 -6.46 17.73 -1.31
N THR A 80 -7.26 18.52 -2.02
CA THR A 80 -7.86 19.76 -1.53
C THR A 80 -8.82 19.54 -0.35
N ILE A 81 -9.62 18.48 -0.40
CA ILE A 81 -10.64 18.20 0.63
C ILE A 81 -10.20 17.12 1.63
N GLU A 82 -8.97 16.61 1.49
CA GLU A 82 -8.38 15.54 2.30
C GLU A 82 -9.30 14.31 2.41
N ALA A 83 -9.91 13.88 1.31
CA ALA A 83 -10.94 12.83 1.32
C ALA A 83 -10.41 11.47 1.82
N TYR A 84 -9.11 11.22 1.67
CA TYR A 84 -8.44 10.01 2.14
C TYR A 84 -8.34 9.91 3.68
N THR A 85 -8.24 11.05 4.37
CA THR A 85 -8.04 11.13 5.82
C THR A 85 -9.16 10.43 6.60
N PRO A 86 -10.45 10.76 6.43
CA PRO A 86 -11.53 10.09 7.17
C PRO A 86 -11.67 8.59 6.84
N ILE A 87 -11.27 8.14 5.64
CA ILE A 87 -11.27 6.72 5.26
C ILE A 87 -10.14 5.99 6.02
N ALA A 88 -8.94 6.56 5.99
CA ALA A 88 -7.77 6.01 6.67
C ALA A 88 -7.94 6.01 8.20
N GLU A 89 -8.43 7.11 8.78
CA GLU A 89 -8.72 7.21 10.22
C GLU A 89 -9.78 6.19 10.63
N HIS A 90 -10.80 5.94 9.81
CA HIS A 90 -11.80 4.91 10.09
C HIS A 90 -11.18 3.51 10.14
N PHE A 91 -10.38 3.14 9.13
CA PHE A 91 -9.71 1.84 9.11
C PHE A 91 -8.74 1.66 10.29
N LEU A 92 -7.89 2.65 10.56
CA LEU A 92 -6.97 2.64 11.70
C LEU A 92 -7.72 2.54 13.04
N ALA A 93 -8.87 3.21 13.17
CA ALA A 93 -9.70 3.11 14.37
C ALA A 93 -10.22 1.68 14.57
N ARG A 94 -10.61 0.96 13.51
CA ARG A 94 -11.08 -0.43 13.60
C ARG A 94 -9.96 -1.42 13.92
N LEU A 95 -8.71 -1.12 13.56
CA LEU A 95 -7.53 -1.91 13.96
C LEU A 95 -7.17 -1.75 15.44
N ASN A 96 -7.83 -0.85 16.18
CA ASN A 96 -7.68 -0.79 17.64
C ASN A 96 -8.66 -1.76 18.31
N PRO A 97 -8.18 -2.77 19.07
CA PRO A 97 -9.05 -3.70 19.80
C PRO A 97 -10.02 -3.03 20.77
N ASP A 98 -9.67 -1.86 21.33
CA ASP A 98 -10.54 -1.10 22.23
C ASP A 98 -11.77 -0.51 21.51
N ASN A 99 -11.65 -0.29 20.20
CA ASN A 99 -12.72 0.27 19.36
C ASN A 99 -13.54 -0.83 18.65
N ASP A 100 -12.88 -1.86 18.12
CA ASP A 100 -13.54 -2.93 17.34
C ASP A 100 -12.82 -4.29 17.47
N ILE A 101 -12.95 -4.90 18.65
CA ILE A 101 -12.41 -6.25 18.91
C ILE A 101 -12.96 -7.32 17.94
N ALA A 102 -14.18 -7.13 17.42
CA ALA A 102 -14.79 -8.10 16.51
C ALA A 102 -14.09 -8.10 15.16
N TYR A 103 -13.79 -6.90 14.62
CA TYR A 103 -12.99 -6.76 13.42
C TYR A 103 -11.59 -7.31 13.60
N VAL A 104 -10.89 -6.94 14.69
CA VAL A 104 -9.54 -7.45 14.98
C VAL A 104 -9.51 -8.99 15.02
N ARG A 105 -10.46 -9.63 15.72
CA ARG A 105 -10.55 -11.10 15.74
C ARG A 105 -10.82 -11.70 14.37
N SER A 106 -11.60 -11.00 13.54
CA SER A 106 -11.88 -11.48 12.19
C SER A 106 -10.61 -11.50 11.32
N LEU A 107 -9.63 -10.64 11.58
CA LEU A 107 -8.38 -10.57 10.82
C LEU A 107 -7.42 -11.74 11.05
N SER A 108 -7.58 -12.46 12.16
CA SER A 108 -6.82 -13.68 12.48
C SER A 108 -7.44 -14.93 11.84
N LEU A 109 -8.62 -14.82 11.23
CA LEU A 109 -9.25 -15.92 10.51
C LEU A 109 -8.55 -16.12 9.16
N ARG A 110 -8.55 -17.37 8.68
CA ARG A 110 -8.13 -17.66 7.31
C ARG A 110 -9.08 -17.01 6.29
N PRO A 111 -8.58 -16.57 5.12
CA PRO A 111 -9.42 -16.14 4.01
C PRO A 111 -10.08 -17.36 3.34
N ASP A 112 -11.26 -17.75 3.84
CA ASP A 112 -12.02 -18.85 3.27
C ASP A 112 -12.81 -18.44 2.01
N ARG A 113 -13.49 -19.40 1.38
CA ARG A 113 -14.26 -19.11 0.16
C ARG A 113 -15.32 -18.03 0.35
N GLN A 114 -16.01 -18.01 1.50
CA GLN A 114 -17.02 -16.98 1.77
C GLN A 114 -16.39 -15.59 1.87
N TRP A 115 -15.21 -15.51 2.49
CA TRP A 115 -14.41 -14.30 2.48
C TRP A 115 -14.04 -13.87 1.06
N THR A 116 -13.45 -14.76 0.26
CA THR A 116 -13.00 -14.43 -1.10
C THR A 116 -14.16 -14.02 -2.02
N ASP A 117 -15.29 -14.72 -1.95
CA ASP A 117 -16.42 -14.50 -2.87
C ASP A 117 -17.29 -13.28 -2.49
N ILE A 118 -17.33 -12.90 -1.20
CA ILE A 118 -18.27 -11.88 -0.69
C ILE A 118 -17.64 -10.99 0.39
N GLY A 119 -17.02 -11.60 1.40
CA GLY A 119 -16.58 -10.89 2.60
C GLY A 119 -15.53 -9.81 2.33
N CYS A 120 -14.60 -10.08 1.41
CA CYS A 120 -13.50 -9.18 1.07
C CYS A 120 -13.97 -7.86 0.45
N HIS A 121 -15.09 -7.87 -0.29
CA HIS A 121 -15.67 -6.68 -0.92
C HIS A 121 -16.26 -5.69 0.09
N ARG A 122 -16.61 -6.17 1.29
CA ARG A 122 -17.20 -5.39 2.38
C ARG A 122 -16.18 -5.05 3.47
N ASP A 123 -14.93 -5.47 3.29
CA ASP A 123 -13.88 -5.28 4.27
C ASP A 123 -13.36 -3.84 4.24
N PRO A 124 -13.32 -3.13 5.39
CA PRO A 124 -12.82 -1.76 5.44
C PRO A 124 -11.34 -1.63 5.08
N GLY A 125 -10.52 -2.65 5.36
CA GLY A 125 -9.10 -2.65 5.00
C GLY A 125 -8.90 -2.76 3.50
N ILE A 126 -9.57 -3.72 2.86
CA ILE A 126 -9.52 -3.90 1.40
C ILE A 126 -10.08 -2.68 0.69
N ALA A 127 -11.23 -2.15 1.12
CA ALA A 127 -11.80 -0.95 0.55
C ALA A 127 -10.86 0.25 0.69
N THR A 128 -10.22 0.42 1.86
CA THR A 128 -9.25 1.50 2.09
C THR A 128 -8.04 1.37 1.18
N ILE A 129 -7.38 0.19 1.14
CA ILE A 129 -6.20 -0.02 0.29
C ILE A 129 -6.54 0.21 -1.19
N THR A 130 -7.70 -0.31 -1.63
CA THR A 130 -8.16 -0.14 -3.02
C THR A 130 -8.45 1.32 -3.35
N PHE A 131 -9.10 2.06 -2.44
CA PHE A 131 -9.33 3.50 -2.61
C PHE A 131 -7.99 4.26 -2.74
N PHE A 132 -7.02 3.94 -1.89
CA PHE A 132 -5.70 4.56 -1.93
C PHE A 132 -4.98 4.26 -3.25
N ASP A 133 -5.05 3.02 -3.73
CA ASP A 133 -4.47 2.65 -5.02
C ASP A 133 -5.09 3.42 -6.20
N LEU A 134 -6.42 3.46 -6.26
CA LEU A 134 -7.15 4.24 -7.29
C LEU A 134 -6.79 5.72 -7.23
N MET A 135 -6.66 6.29 -6.05
CA MET A 135 -6.31 7.68 -5.83
C MET A 135 -4.87 7.98 -6.27
N VAL A 136 -3.89 7.20 -5.80
CA VAL A 136 -2.47 7.38 -6.10
C VAL A 136 -2.22 7.25 -7.60
N THR A 137 -2.77 6.21 -8.22
CA THR A 137 -2.63 5.96 -9.66
C THR A 137 -3.23 7.08 -10.50
N ASN A 138 -4.41 7.59 -10.10
CA ASN A 138 -5.02 8.73 -10.78
C ASN A 138 -4.24 10.03 -10.59
N ALA A 139 -3.73 10.31 -9.39
CA ALA A 139 -2.91 11.48 -9.11
C ALA A 139 -1.63 11.48 -9.95
N ALA A 140 -0.91 10.35 -10.00
CA ALA A 140 0.29 10.21 -10.81
C ALA A 140 0.05 10.48 -12.30
N ARG A 141 -1.05 9.93 -12.83
CA ARG A 141 -1.44 10.06 -14.24
C ARG A 141 -1.92 11.46 -14.61
N GLN A 142 -2.50 12.17 -13.66
CA GLN A 142 -2.95 13.56 -13.80
C GLN A 142 -1.85 14.57 -13.44
N ASP A 143 -0.63 14.10 -13.10
CA ASP A 143 0.53 14.92 -12.75
C ASP A 143 0.31 15.83 -11.53
N VAL A 144 -0.47 15.35 -10.56
CA VAL A 144 -0.77 16.07 -9.31
C VAL A 144 0.40 15.95 -8.35
N GLN A 145 1.06 17.08 -8.05
CA GLN A 145 2.28 17.15 -7.22
C GLN A 145 2.00 17.06 -5.71
N SER A 146 1.29 16.04 -5.27
CA SER A 146 1.08 15.71 -3.86
C SER A 146 1.31 14.22 -3.62
N HIS A 147 1.75 13.88 -2.40
CA HIS A 147 2.08 12.53 -1.99
C HIS A 147 1.71 12.24 -0.53
N VAL A 148 1.02 13.18 0.14
CA VAL A 148 0.78 13.15 1.60
C VAL A 148 0.06 11.87 2.02
N TRP A 149 -0.76 11.31 1.13
CA TRP A 149 -1.46 10.05 1.36
C TRP A 149 -0.54 8.81 1.41
N LEU A 150 0.65 8.81 0.80
CA LEU A 150 1.55 7.65 0.81
C LEU A 150 2.06 7.32 2.22
N MET A 151 2.11 8.32 3.11
CA MET A 151 2.52 8.13 4.51
C MET A 151 1.58 7.19 5.29
N TYR A 152 0.33 7.02 4.85
CA TYR A 152 -0.60 6.12 5.52
C TYR A 152 -0.26 4.64 5.33
N ALA A 153 0.46 4.24 4.27
CA ALA A 153 0.81 2.84 4.06
C ALA A 153 1.65 2.29 5.23
N ASP A 154 2.63 3.06 5.71
CA ASP A 154 3.40 2.74 6.91
C ASP A 154 2.50 2.63 8.15
N HIS A 155 1.54 3.55 8.33
CA HIS A 155 0.60 3.50 9.45
C HIS A 155 -0.31 2.27 9.41
N PHE A 156 -0.80 1.89 8.23
CA PHE A 156 -1.63 0.69 8.04
C PHE A 156 -0.84 -0.56 8.39
N VAL A 157 0.39 -0.72 7.86
CA VAL A 157 1.24 -1.88 8.15
C VAL A 157 1.59 -1.95 9.64
N LYS A 158 1.96 -0.82 10.26
CA LYS A 158 2.20 -0.75 11.72
C LYS A 158 1.01 -1.21 12.54
N ALA A 159 -0.19 -0.76 12.17
CA ALA A 159 -1.41 -1.10 12.88
C ALA A 159 -1.80 -2.57 12.65
N LEU A 160 -1.67 -3.09 11.42
CA LEU A 160 -1.92 -4.48 11.09
C LEU A 160 -0.98 -5.42 11.83
N LEU A 161 0.34 -5.15 11.82
CA LEU A 161 1.33 -5.98 12.52
C LEU A 161 1.09 -6.05 14.03
N LYS A 162 0.52 -5.02 14.65
CA LYS A 162 0.16 -5.04 16.08
C LYS A 162 -0.96 -6.02 16.42
N VAL A 163 -1.88 -6.26 15.48
CA VAL A 163 -3.05 -7.13 15.68
C VAL A 163 -2.96 -8.46 14.93
N HIS A 164 -1.91 -8.63 14.12
CA HIS A 164 -1.68 -9.84 13.34
C HIS A 164 -1.39 -11.03 14.26
N ASP A 165 -2.06 -12.16 13.97
CA ASP A 165 -1.98 -13.38 14.76
C ASP A 165 -2.24 -14.61 13.87
N GLU A 166 -1.24 -15.48 13.76
CA GLU A 166 -1.26 -16.76 13.03
C GLU A 166 -1.33 -17.99 13.98
N SER A 167 -1.70 -17.79 15.25
CA SER A 167 -1.79 -18.87 16.25
C SER A 167 -3.09 -19.67 16.18
N GLY A 168 -4.05 -19.25 15.35
CA GLY A 168 -5.34 -19.93 15.19
C GLY A 168 -5.18 -21.37 14.68
N SER A 169 -5.94 -22.30 15.24
CA SER A 169 -5.86 -23.73 14.93
C SER A 169 -6.22 -24.11 13.49
N ASP A 170 -7.00 -23.27 12.81
CA ASP A 170 -7.43 -23.49 11.42
C ASP A 170 -6.56 -22.70 10.42
N VAL A 171 -5.51 -22.01 10.88
CA VAL A 171 -4.59 -21.22 10.05
C VAL A 171 -3.61 -22.15 9.36
N ASP A 172 -3.63 -22.17 8.03
CA ASP A 172 -2.60 -22.80 7.21
C ASP A 172 -1.49 -21.79 6.94
N ARG A 173 -0.34 -21.97 7.60
CA ARG A 173 0.82 -21.07 7.49
C ARG A 173 1.52 -21.16 6.13
N THR A 174 1.26 -22.23 5.38
CA THR A 174 1.84 -22.48 4.05
C THR A 174 0.98 -21.89 2.93
N ALA A 175 -0.23 -21.42 3.24
CA ALA A 175 -1.10 -20.76 2.29
C ALA A 175 -0.51 -19.40 1.85
N GLU A 176 -0.86 -18.96 0.64
CA GLU A 176 -0.44 -17.66 0.10
C GLU A 176 -0.71 -16.51 1.07
N TRP A 177 -1.89 -16.53 1.70
CA TRP A 177 -2.27 -15.64 2.79
C TRP A 177 -2.80 -16.47 3.97
N PRO A 178 -1.99 -16.70 5.02
CA PRO A 178 -2.43 -17.51 6.17
C PRO A 178 -3.67 -16.97 6.87
N THR A 179 -3.78 -15.64 6.94
CA THR A 179 -4.88 -14.92 7.58
C THR A 179 -5.36 -13.74 6.74
N ARG A 180 -6.55 -13.22 7.03
CA ARG A 180 -7.06 -11.99 6.37
C ARG A 180 -6.15 -10.78 6.62
N SER A 181 -5.50 -10.68 7.78
CA SER A 181 -4.45 -9.66 7.99
C SER A 181 -3.23 -9.88 7.10
N SER A 182 -2.85 -11.13 6.81
CA SER A 182 -1.79 -11.44 5.84
C SER A 182 -2.17 -10.94 4.45
N GLU A 183 -3.42 -11.16 4.02
CA GLU A 183 -3.93 -10.63 2.76
C GLU A 183 -3.85 -9.09 2.70
N LEU A 184 -4.21 -8.39 3.79
CA LEU A 184 -4.11 -6.93 3.85
C LEU A 184 -2.66 -6.43 3.79
N LEU A 185 -1.72 -7.10 4.48
CA LEU A 185 -0.28 -6.80 4.39
C LEU A 185 0.23 -7.00 2.96
N TYR A 186 -0.13 -8.11 2.33
CA TYR A 186 0.20 -8.38 0.94
C TYR A 186 -0.36 -7.30 0.01
N ARG A 187 -1.65 -6.96 0.11
CA ARG A 187 -2.28 -5.95 -0.75
C ARG A 187 -1.61 -4.58 -0.61
N MET A 188 -1.15 -4.23 0.58
CA MET A 188 -0.42 -2.98 0.79
C MET A 188 0.96 -3.01 0.12
N VAL A 189 1.71 -4.11 0.27
CA VAL A 189 3.01 -4.30 -0.40
C VAL A 189 2.84 -4.31 -1.93
N ALA A 190 1.83 -5.00 -2.44
CA ALA A 190 1.51 -5.04 -3.87
C ALA A 190 1.22 -3.64 -4.43
N ALA A 191 0.35 -2.87 -3.78
CA ALA A 191 0.05 -1.50 -4.19
C ALA A 191 1.30 -0.60 -4.20
N LEU A 192 2.18 -0.70 -3.18
CA LEU A 192 3.45 0.01 -3.19
C LEU A 192 4.31 -0.38 -4.41
N THR A 193 4.43 -1.68 -4.71
CA THR A 193 5.19 -2.11 -5.91
C THR A 193 4.57 -1.62 -7.22
N ASP A 194 3.24 -1.58 -7.31
CA ASP A 194 2.55 -1.06 -8.49
C ASP A 194 2.78 0.44 -8.66
N TRP A 195 2.76 1.22 -7.57
CA TRP A 195 3.06 2.65 -7.59
C TRP A 195 4.51 2.95 -8.00
N ILE A 196 5.45 2.08 -7.63
CA ILE A 196 6.85 2.16 -8.09
C ILE A 196 6.91 1.92 -9.60
N GLU A 197 6.18 0.92 -10.10
CA GLU A 197 6.17 0.54 -11.51
C GLU A 197 5.44 1.51 -12.43
N LEU A 198 4.70 2.47 -11.88
CA LEU A 198 4.13 3.58 -12.66
C LEU A 198 5.19 4.30 -13.50
N VAL A 199 6.45 4.36 -13.04
CA VAL A 199 7.56 4.96 -13.81
C VAL A 199 7.67 4.38 -15.22
N CYS A 200 7.39 3.09 -15.41
CA CYS A 200 7.48 2.40 -16.69
C CYS A 200 6.36 2.79 -17.67
N ARG A 201 5.31 3.48 -17.20
CA ARG A 201 4.06 3.72 -17.93
C ARG A 201 3.64 5.19 -17.96
N LEU A 202 4.20 6.02 -17.09
CA LEU A 202 3.98 7.46 -17.07
C LEU A 202 4.59 8.13 -18.31
N PRO A 203 3.92 9.18 -18.84
CA PRO A 203 4.41 9.88 -20.01
C PRO A 203 5.75 10.56 -19.74
N GLN A 204 6.55 10.75 -20.79
CA GLN A 204 7.79 11.54 -20.70
C GLN A 204 7.48 12.97 -20.25
N GLY A 205 8.32 13.52 -19.36
CA GLY A 205 8.13 14.84 -18.77
C GLY A 205 7.10 14.91 -17.63
N ASN A 206 6.49 13.78 -17.23
CA ASN A 206 5.67 13.71 -16.02
C ASN A 206 6.54 13.92 -14.79
N TYR A 207 6.05 14.73 -13.85
CA TYR A 207 6.74 15.08 -12.61
C TYR A 207 7.19 13.86 -11.81
N HIS A 208 6.35 12.84 -11.73
CA HIS A 208 6.60 11.65 -10.92
C HIS A 208 7.60 10.67 -11.55
N ARG A 209 7.91 10.83 -12.85
CA ARG A 209 8.95 10.05 -13.55
C ARG A 209 10.32 10.71 -13.51
N ASP A 210 10.41 11.94 -13.02
CA ASP A 210 11.65 12.70 -12.98
C ASP A 210 12.80 11.94 -12.27
N THR A 211 13.94 11.89 -12.95
CA THR A 211 15.15 11.19 -12.54
C THR A 211 16.09 12.06 -11.70
N GLU A 212 15.81 13.35 -11.55
CA GLU A 212 16.60 14.26 -10.71
C GLU A 212 16.50 13.92 -9.21
N GLY A 213 17.63 14.05 -8.50
CA GLY A 213 17.76 13.71 -7.08
C GLY A 213 18.03 12.22 -6.87
N HIS A 214 18.82 11.88 -5.84
CA HIS A 214 19.18 10.49 -5.50
C HIS A 214 19.10 10.21 -3.99
N THR A 215 18.44 11.09 -3.26
CA THR A 215 18.35 11.03 -1.80
C THR A 215 17.19 10.14 -1.37
N LEU A 216 17.40 9.37 -0.30
CA LEU A 216 16.34 8.65 0.40
C LEU A 216 15.67 9.60 1.40
N ASP A 217 15.06 10.67 0.88
CA ASP A 217 14.41 11.71 1.68
C ASP A 217 12.93 11.38 1.87
N ARG A 218 12.47 11.34 3.13
CA ARG A 218 11.06 11.09 3.47
C ARG A 218 10.12 12.22 3.07
N SER A 219 10.63 13.38 2.67
CA SER A 219 9.85 14.49 2.10
C SER A 219 9.64 14.38 0.58
N GLU A 220 10.15 13.32 -0.06
CA GLU A 220 10.00 13.06 -1.48
C GLU A 220 8.54 12.97 -1.90
N ASN A 221 8.16 13.79 -2.88
CA ASN A 221 6.79 13.95 -3.34
C ASN A 221 6.48 13.33 -4.70
N ARG A 222 7.47 12.71 -5.34
CA ARG A 222 7.26 11.91 -6.55
C ARG A 222 6.80 10.50 -6.15
N ILE A 223 5.60 10.14 -6.60
CA ILE A 223 4.90 8.92 -6.17
C ILE A 223 5.77 7.65 -6.25
N PRO A 224 6.43 7.31 -7.38
CA PRO A 224 7.26 6.10 -7.43
C PRO A 224 8.42 6.12 -6.43
N ARG A 225 9.05 7.27 -6.18
CA ARG A 225 10.18 7.37 -5.25
C ARG A 225 9.74 7.31 -3.80
N ALA A 226 8.67 8.04 -3.47
CA ALA A 226 8.04 7.95 -2.16
C ALA A 226 7.60 6.51 -1.87
N ALA A 227 7.00 5.82 -2.85
CA ALA A 227 6.64 4.42 -2.73
C ALA A 227 7.86 3.50 -2.52
N ILE A 228 9.01 3.74 -3.19
CA ILE A 228 10.26 3.02 -2.92
C ILE A 228 10.68 3.16 -1.45
N ILE A 229 10.70 4.40 -0.93
CA ILE A 229 11.11 4.68 0.45
C ILE A 229 10.16 4.01 1.44
N THR A 230 8.85 4.16 1.23
CA THR A 230 7.82 3.56 2.08
C THR A 230 7.85 2.03 2.01
N LEU A 231 8.10 1.43 0.84
CA LEU A 231 8.25 -0.01 0.71
C LEU A 231 9.41 -0.53 1.55
N GLY A 232 10.53 0.19 1.62
CA GLY A 232 11.63 -0.14 2.52
C GLY A 232 11.22 -0.23 3.98
N ASP A 233 10.58 0.85 4.46
CA ASP A 233 10.07 0.92 5.84
C ASP A 233 9.08 -0.23 6.10
N VAL A 234 8.18 -0.53 5.16
CA VAL A 234 7.18 -1.61 5.27
C VAL A 234 7.81 -3.01 5.28
N ILE A 235 8.74 -3.28 4.36
CA ILE A 235 9.44 -4.57 4.27
C ILE A 235 10.28 -4.81 5.52
N GLU A 236 11.00 -3.80 6.02
CA GLU A 236 11.74 -3.92 7.29
C GLU A 236 10.81 -4.37 8.43
N GLN A 237 9.65 -3.74 8.55
CA GLN A 237 8.70 -4.04 9.61
C GLN A 237 8.14 -5.46 9.52
N ILE A 238 7.77 -5.91 8.33
CA ILE A 238 7.20 -7.24 8.12
C ILE A 238 8.26 -8.33 8.38
N LEU A 239 9.45 -8.21 7.80
CA LEU A 239 10.49 -9.24 7.95
C LEU A 239 10.95 -9.42 9.40
N ARG A 240 10.89 -8.33 10.20
CA ARG A 240 11.28 -8.34 11.62
C ARG A 240 10.14 -8.72 12.56
N ALA A 241 8.90 -8.78 12.08
CA ALA A 241 7.76 -9.07 12.93
C ALA A 241 7.84 -10.53 13.41
N ALA A 242 7.89 -10.72 14.73
CA ALA A 242 7.99 -12.05 15.34
C ALA A 242 6.68 -12.84 15.25
N ASN A 243 5.55 -12.16 15.03
CA ASN A 243 4.23 -12.75 14.89
C ASN A 243 3.83 -13.05 13.44
N VAL A 244 4.73 -12.82 12.48
CA VAL A 244 4.54 -13.15 11.06
C VAL A 244 5.35 -14.39 10.71
N GLY A 245 4.73 -15.37 10.06
CA GLY A 245 5.38 -16.61 9.64
C GLY A 245 6.47 -16.40 8.58
N ASP A 246 7.52 -17.23 8.62
CA ASP A 246 8.68 -17.09 7.73
C ASP A 246 8.32 -17.36 6.26
N GLU A 247 7.43 -18.31 5.96
CA GLU A 247 6.94 -18.57 4.60
C GLU A 247 6.25 -17.34 4.00
N PHE A 248 5.43 -16.65 4.80
CA PHE A 248 4.78 -15.41 4.37
C PHE A 248 5.78 -14.26 4.22
N LYS A 249 6.83 -14.18 5.06
CA LYS A 249 7.94 -13.21 4.89
C LYS A 249 8.70 -13.44 3.58
N VAL A 250 9.01 -14.68 3.23
CA VAL A 250 9.61 -15.03 1.93
C VAL A 250 8.70 -14.57 0.80
N TYR A 251 7.39 -14.85 0.89
CA TYR A 251 6.43 -14.43 -0.12
C TYR A 251 6.38 -12.89 -0.29
N ILE A 252 6.29 -12.15 0.81
CA ILE A 252 6.28 -10.68 0.79
C ILE A 252 7.59 -10.13 0.22
N PHE A 253 8.74 -10.71 0.56
CA PHE A 253 10.02 -10.27 0.01
C PHE A 253 10.12 -10.60 -1.49
N ASP A 254 9.61 -11.74 -1.95
CA ASP A 254 9.52 -12.09 -3.37
C ASP A 254 8.73 -11.04 -4.17
N VAL A 255 7.63 -10.51 -3.63
CA VAL A 255 6.88 -9.41 -4.28
C VAL A 255 7.77 -8.19 -4.51
N ALA A 256 8.58 -7.78 -3.52
CA ALA A 256 9.50 -6.66 -3.66
C ALA A 256 10.66 -6.96 -4.64
N VAL A 257 11.21 -8.17 -4.64
CA VAL A 257 12.27 -8.60 -5.56
C VAL A 257 11.75 -8.65 -7.01
N ARG A 258 10.51 -9.09 -7.22
CA ARG A 258 9.86 -9.04 -8.54
C ARG A 258 9.67 -7.61 -9.04
N CYS A 259 9.42 -6.65 -8.15
CA CYS A 259 9.41 -5.24 -8.51
C CYS A 259 10.79 -4.78 -9.01
N VAL A 260 11.87 -5.12 -8.30
CA VAL A 260 13.24 -4.88 -8.79
C VAL A 260 13.42 -5.47 -10.18
N ARG A 261 13.01 -6.73 -10.40
CA ARG A 261 13.10 -7.40 -11.70
C ARG A 261 12.38 -6.63 -12.82
N ARG A 262 11.19 -6.09 -12.55
CA ARG A 262 10.34 -5.38 -13.53
C ARG A 262 10.85 -3.97 -13.86
N LEU A 263 11.66 -3.37 -12.99
CA LEU A 263 12.22 -2.04 -13.22
C LEU A 263 13.35 -2.02 -14.27
N PRO A 264 13.53 -0.89 -14.99
CA PRO A 264 14.54 -0.75 -16.04
C PRO A 264 15.97 -1.01 -15.55
N LYS A 265 16.72 -1.82 -16.31
CA LYS A 265 18.14 -2.14 -16.01
C LYS A 265 19.13 -1.12 -16.60
N VAL A 266 18.69 -0.34 -17.59
CA VAL A 266 19.48 0.62 -18.37
C VAL A 266 18.63 1.84 -18.71
N GLY A 267 19.29 2.92 -19.14
CA GLY A 267 18.62 4.19 -19.44
C GLY A 267 18.39 5.05 -18.21
N GLU A 268 17.73 6.19 -18.40
CA GLU A 268 17.53 7.21 -17.35
C GLU A 268 16.68 6.67 -16.19
N ASP A 269 15.64 5.89 -16.49
CA ASP A 269 14.76 5.28 -15.47
C ASP A 269 15.43 4.18 -14.63
N LYS A 270 16.68 3.79 -14.93
CA LYS A 270 17.45 2.85 -14.09
C LYS A 270 17.60 3.36 -12.65
N VAL A 271 17.54 4.67 -12.44
CA VAL A 271 17.62 5.30 -11.12
C VAL A 271 16.60 4.74 -10.12
N PHE A 272 15.39 4.37 -10.59
CA PHE A 272 14.35 3.82 -9.71
C PHE A 272 14.71 2.41 -9.24
N ARG A 273 15.31 1.58 -10.12
CA ARG A 273 15.86 0.27 -9.75
C ARG A 273 16.97 0.43 -8.70
N ASP A 274 17.89 1.37 -8.95
CA ASP A 274 19.02 1.62 -8.05
C ASP A 274 18.55 2.11 -6.68
N LEU A 275 17.56 3.01 -6.62
CA LEU A 275 16.94 3.43 -5.36
C LEU A 275 16.28 2.25 -4.63
N LEU A 276 15.53 1.40 -5.33
CA LEU A 276 14.87 0.26 -4.72
C LEU A 276 15.89 -0.73 -4.13
N VAL A 277 16.96 -1.04 -4.86
CA VAL A 277 18.05 -1.91 -4.36
C VAL A 277 18.69 -1.32 -3.10
N ARG A 278 18.97 -0.02 -3.08
CA ARG A 278 19.54 0.68 -1.91
C ARG A 278 18.62 0.61 -0.69
N VAL A 279 17.31 0.77 -0.90
CA VAL A 279 16.33 0.69 0.18
C VAL A 279 16.20 -0.75 0.71
N LEU A 280 16.11 -1.75 -0.17
CA LEU A 280 16.01 -3.16 0.23
C LEU A 280 17.27 -3.70 0.91
N THR A 281 18.43 -3.03 0.73
CA THR A 281 19.69 -3.33 1.44
C THR A 281 19.89 -2.48 2.71
N GLY A 282 18.82 -1.82 3.16
CA GLY A 282 18.76 -1.12 4.43
C GLY A 282 19.63 0.14 4.49
N GLU A 283 19.96 0.77 3.35
CA GLU A 283 20.77 2.00 3.34
C GLU A 283 20.15 3.13 4.17
N ALA A 284 18.81 3.22 4.19
CA ALA A 284 18.07 4.18 5.01
C ALA A 284 18.11 3.87 6.53
N LEU A 285 18.60 2.69 6.94
CA LEU A 285 18.53 2.18 8.31
C LEU A 285 19.84 2.46 9.06
N LEU A 286 19.93 3.59 9.77
CA LEU A 286 21.20 4.01 10.40
C LEU A 286 21.71 3.07 11.51
N SER A 287 20.84 2.56 12.39
CA SER A 287 21.27 1.85 13.62
C SER A 287 20.96 0.35 13.65
N ARG A 288 20.17 -0.16 12.71
CA ARG A 288 19.70 -1.56 12.70
C ARG A 288 19.90 -2.27 11.36
N ARG A 289 20.73 -1.70 10.49
CA ARG A 289 21.01 -2.24 9.16
C ARG A 289 21.48 -3.69 9.20
N ALA A 290 22.40 -4.03 10.10
CA ALA A 290 22.99 -5.37 10.14
C ALA A 290 21.96 -6.47 10.41
N GLU A 291 21.09 -6.28 11.42
CA GLU A 291 20.02 -7.24 11.74
C GLU A 291 19.03 -7.40 10.57
N TYR A 292 18.61 -6.27 9.99
CA TYR A 292 17.69 -6.29 8.87
C TYR A 292 18.30 -6.98 7.65
N VAL A 293 19.54 -6.64 7.27
CA VAL A 293 20.18 -7.19 6.08
C VAL A 293 20.43 -8.69 6.22
N THR A 294 20.79 -9.19 7.41
CA THR A 294 20.90 -10.63 7.65
C THR A 294 19.56 -11.32 7.40
N ALA A 295 18.46 -10.82 7.99
CA ALA A 295 17.13 -11.39 7.77
C ALA A 295 16.70 -11.31 6.30
N ALA A 296 16.91 -10.16 5.66
CA ALA A 296 16.60 -9.96 4.24
C ALA A 296 17.40 -10.92 3.35
N TRP A 297 18.66 -11.19 3.67
CA TRP A 297 19.49 -12.15 2.95
C TRP A 297 19.01 -13.59 3.11
N GLU A 298 18.62 -13.98 4.33
CA GLU A 298 18.06 -15.31 4.61
C GLU A 298 16.78 -15.54 3.79
N PHE A 299 15.81 -14.62 3.88
CA PHE A 299 14.58 -14.72 3.09
C PHE A 299 14.84 -14.61 1.58
N TYR A 300 15.80 -13.80 1.15
CA TYR A 300 16.21 -13.73 -0.26
C TYR A 300 16.70 -15.07 -0.80
N CYS A 301 17.43 -15.83 0.00
CA CYS A 301 17.98 -17.12 -0.42
C CYS A 301 16.89 -18.15 -0.70
N ASP A 302 15.75 -18.04 -0.03
CA ASP A 302 14.61 -18.95 -0.17
C ASP A 302 13.64 -18.55 -1.30
N ILE A 303 13.84 -17.39 -1.94
CA ILE A 303 13.10 -17.00 -3.14
C ILE A 303 13.51 -17.88 -4.33
N ASP A 304 12.56 -18.14 -5.23
CA ASP A 304 12.78 -18.86 -6.49
C ASP A 304 14.04 -18.36 -7.22
N HIS A 305 14.96 -19.28 -7.48
CA HIS A 305 16.21 -19.05 -8.19
C HIS A 305 16.03 -18.30 -9.53
N VAL A 306 14.92 -18.49 -10.26
CA VAL A 306 14.65 -17.78 -11.53
C VAL A 306 14.49 -16.28 -11.28
N VAL A 307 13.80 -15.89 -10.20
CA VAL A 307 13.64 -14.49 -9.83
C VAL A 307 14.99 -13.88 -9.46
N ARG A 308 15.80 -14.61 -8.66
CA ARG A 308 17.13 -14.17 -8.21
C ARG A 308 18.12 -13.98 -9.37
N LEU A 309 18.09 -14.85 -10.38
CA LEU A 309 18.94 -14.74 -11.57
C LEU A 309 18.73 -13.44 -12.35
N ASP A 310 17.54 -12.85 -12.29
CA ASP A 310 17.21 -11.59 -12.95
C ASP A 310 17.50 -10.34 -12.10
N THR A 311 17.93 -10.51 -10.84
CA THR A 311 18.28 -9.45 -9.89
C THR A 311 19.71 -9.59 -9.33
N PRO A 312 20.75 -9.75 -10.18
CA PRO A 312 22.13 -9.99 -9.72
C PRO A 312 22.74 -8.78 -8.98
N ASP A 313 22.27 -7.57 -9.27
CA ASP A 313 22.64 -6.34 -8.57
C ASP A 313 22.08 -6.29 -7.14
N LEU A 314 20.85 -6.75 -6.92
CA LEU A 314 20.29 -6.89 -5.58
C LEU A 314 21.03 -7.97 -4.78
N ASP A 315 21.31 -9.12 -5.39
CA ASP A 315 22.09 -10.20 -4.76
C ASP A 315 23.46 -9.67 -4.28
N ALA A 316 24.22 -9.05 -5.19
CA ALA A 316 25.52 -8.48 -4.87
C ALA A 316 25.43 -7.40 -3.78
N ALA A 317 24.40 -6.55 -3.82
CA ALA A 317 24.22 -5.48 -2.85
C ALA A 317 23.82 -6.00 -1.47
N LEU A 318 22.98 -7.04 -1.37
CA LEU A 318 22.66 -7.70 -0.11
C LEU A 318 23.90 -8.39 0.47
N GLN A 319 24.66 -9.13 -0.33
CA GLN A 319 25.91 -9.76 0.12
C GLN A 319 26.92 -8.73 0.64
N ALA A 320 27.11 -7.62 -0.09
CA ALA A 320 28.02 -6.55 0.31
C ALA A 320 27.57 -5.82 1.60
N ALA A 321 26.27 -5.82 1.89
CA ALA A 321 25.70 -5.20 3.08
C ALA A 321 25.70 -6.12 4.32
N LEU A 322 25.98 -7.42 4.16
CA LEU A 322 26.07 -8.35 5.29
C LEU A 322 27.20 -7.93 6.24
N PRO A 323 27.00 -8.07 7.56
CA PRO A 323 28.09 -7.88 8.51
C PRO A 323 29.20 -8.92 8.23
N PHE A 324 30.44 -8.46 8.09
CA PHE A 324 31.61 -9.34 7.96
C PHE A 324 31.63 -10.36 9.12
N SER A 325 31.62 -11.66 8.83
CA SER A 325 32.14 -12.64 9.80
C SER A 325 33.65 -12.44 9.92
N PRO A 326 34.23 -12.34 11.13
CA PRO A 326 35.67 -12.45 11.26
C PRO A 326 36.11 -13.86 10.80
N PRO A 327 37.31 -14.01 10.19
CA PRO A 327 37.84 -15.34 9.93
C PRO A 327 37.94 -16.13 11.26
N PRO A 328 37.71 -17.45 11.26
CA PRO A 328 37.87 -18.25 12.47
C PRO A 328 39.30 -18.07 13.02
N PRO A 329 39.48 -18.08 14.35
CA PRO A 329 40.81 -17.95 14.95
C PRO A 329 41.73 -19.08 14.48
N PRO A 330 43.05 -18.81 14.35
CA PRO A 330 44.02 -19.70 13.74
C PRO A 330 44.15 -21.06 14.43
#